data_AF-A0A344J965-F1
#
_entry.id   AF-A0A344J965-F1
#
_cell.length_a   1.000
_cell.length_b   1.000
_cell.length_c   1.000
_cell.angle_alpha   90.00
_cell.angle_beta   90.00
_cell.angle_gamma   90.00
#
_symmetry.space_group_name_H-M   'P 1'
#
loop_
_entity.id
_entity.type
_entity.pdbx_description
1 polymer ?
#
loop_
_entity_poly.entity_id
_entity_poly.type
_entity_poly.pdbx_seq_one_letter_code
_entity_poly.pdbx_strand_id
1 'polypeptide(L)'
;MGLIDSLLGHAGEAPVAKLQPELQALLAEGEQVEAAFAFVRDMIVFTDRRLVLINKQGVTAKKVEYRSIPYRSIVMHSLETAGHFDLESDFKLWLSGQPAPIELKLGRGEGSTRLVALLAQHMPR
;
A
#
# COMPACT_ATOMS: atom_id res chain seq x y z
N MET A 1 15.42 -6.56 -20.66
CA MET A 1 16.02 -5.37 -20.04
C MET A 1 14.96 -4.28 -20.01
N GLY A 2 14.42 -3.80 -18.91
CA GLY A 2 14.58 -4.08 -17.50
C GLY A 2 13.43 -3.33 -16.79
N LEU A 3 12.70 -4.03 -15.92
CA LEU A 3 11.71 -3.42 -15.00
C LEU A 3 11.71 -4.11 -13.63
N ILE A 4 12.35 -5.29 -13.54
CA ILE A 4 12.45 -6.11 -12.32
C ILE A 4 13.74 -5.79 -11.54
N ASP A 5 14.77 -5.22 -12.20
CA ASP A 5 16.10 -4.99 -11.63
C ASP A 5 16.23 -3.75 -10.72
N SER A 6 15.19 -2.93 -10.58
CA SER A 6 15.21 -1.74 -9.68
C SER A 6 14.33 -1.90 -8.44
N LEU A 7 13.74 -3.09 -8.21
CA LEU A 7 12.83 -3.39 -7.09
C LEU A 7 13.54 -4.11 -5.92
N LEU A 8 14.85 -3.91 -5.78
CA LEU A 8 15.68 -4.50 -4.73
C LEU A 8 16.56 -3.44 -4.08
N GLY A 9 15.99 -2.66 -3.16
CA GLY A 9 16.84 -1.88 -2.25
C GLY A 9 16.27 -0.60 -1.64
N HIS A 10 15.00 -0.53 -1.24
CA HIS A 10 14.51 0.60 -0.46
C HIS A 10 13.68 0.12 0.75
N ALA A 11 13.96 0.66 1.93
CA ALA A 11 13.32 0.25 3.17
C ALA A 11 11.78 0.42 3.09
N GLY A 12 11.04 -0.67 3.27
CA GLY A 12 9.57 -0.71 3.30
C GLY A 12 8.90 -1.39 2.09
N GLU A 13 9.63 -1.63 1.00
CA GLU A 13 9.11 -2.37 -0.15
C GLU A 13 9.26 -3.87 0.07
N ALA A 14 8.13 -4.60 0.06
CA ALA A 14 8.17 -6.05 0.17
C ALA A 14 8.46 -6.65 -1.20
N PRO A 15 9.36 -7.65 -1.31
CA PRO A 15 9.61 -8.30 -2.59
C PRO A 15 8.30 -8.92 -3.08
N VAL A 16 7.75 -8.40 -4.18
CA VAL A 16 6.48 -8.86 -4.77
C VAL A 16 6.47 -10.38 -4.94
N ALA A 17 7.62 -10.96 -5.30
CA ALA A 17 7.82 -12.41 -5.43
C ALA A 17 7.53 -13.20 -4.14
N LYS A 18 7.77 -12.64 -2.95
CA LYS A 18 7.51 -13.31 -1.66
C LYS A 18 6.03 -13.29 -1.28
N LEU A 19 5.29 -12.29 -1.75
CA LEU A 19 3.87 -12.10 -1.44
C LEU A 19 2.95 -12.69 -2.50
N GLN A 20 3.50 -13.01 -3.67
CA GLN A 20 2.77 -13.48 -4.84
C GLN A 20 1.82 -14.65 -4.54
N PRO A 21 2.19 -15.70 -3.78
CA PRO A 21 1.28 -16.82 -3.53
C PRO A 21 0.03 -16.44 -2.73
N GLU A 22 0.18 -15.56 -1.73
CA GLU A 22 -0.93 -15.07 -0.90
C GLU A 22 -1.81 -14.09 -1.69
N LEU A 23 -1.18 -13.25 -2.51
CA LEU A 23 -1.88 -12.25 -3.32
C LEU A 23 -2.60 -12.86 -4.52
N GLN A 24 -2.09 -13.93 -5.13
CA GLN A 24 -2.67 -14.55 -6.33
C GLN A 24 -4.15 -14.93 -6.16
N ALA A 25 -4.54 -15.44 -5.00
CA ALA A 25 -5.94 -15.78 -4.72
C ALA A 25 -6.87 -14.55 -4.65
N LEU A 26 -6.31 -13.35 -4.50
CA LEU A 26 -7.05 -12.09 -4.38
C LEU A 26 -7.12 -11.31 -5.71
N LEU A 27 -6.28 -11.65 -6.68
CA LEU A 27 -6.20 -10.99 -7.97
C LEU A 27 -7.28 -11.51 -8.91
N ALA A 28 -7.90 -10.59 -9.64
CA ALA A 28 -8.74 -10.96 -10.77
C ALA A 28 -7.89 -11.51 -11.92
N GLU A 29 -8.53 -12.22 -12.85
CA GLU A 29 -7.84 -12.71 -14.04
C GLU A 29 -7.18 -11.56 -14.82
N GLY A 30 -5.87 -11.69 -15.06
CA GLY A 30 -5.05 -10.68 -15.73
C GLY A 30 -4.75 -9.43 -14.91
N GLU A 31 -5.13 -9.35 -13.63
CA GLU A 31 -4.71 -8.27 -12.72
C GLU A 31 -3.24 -8.50 -12.32
N GLN A 32 -2.42 -7.45 -12.35
CA GLN A 32 -0.98 -7.50 -12.09
C GLN A 32 -0.62 -6.66 -10.88
N VAL A 33 0.22 -7.20 -10.00
CA VAL A 33 0.80 -6.45 -8.88
C VAL A 33 1.97 -5.61 -9.39
N GLU A 34 1.89 -4.30 -9.18
CA GLU A 34 2.94 -3.35 -9.58
C GLU A 34 3.90 -3.05 -8.44
N ALA A 35 3.39 -2.91 -7.21
CA ALA A 35 4.20 -2.71 -6.02
C ALA A 35 3.48 -3.21 -4.76
N ALA A 36 4.26 -3.56 -3.73
CA ALA A 36 3.72 -3.91 -2.43
C ALA A 36 4.59 -3.30 -1.32
N PHE A 37 3.93 -2.59 -0.41
CA PHE A 37 4.56 -2.01 0.77
C PHE A 37 4.05 -2.76 1.98
N ALA A 38 4.94 -3.43 2.70
CA ALA A 38 4.59 -4.17 3.91
C ALA A 38 5.12 -3.44 5.14
N PHE A 39 4.25 -3.28 6.11
CA PHE A 39 4.52 -2.73 7.42
C PHE A 39 4.28 -3.81 8.48
N VAL A 40 4.47 -3.50 9.76
CA VAL A 40 4.43 -4.51 10.83
C VAL A 40 3.09 -5.25 10.87
N ARG A 41 1.97 -4.54 10.63
CA ARG A 41 0.61 -5.13 10.64
C ARG A 41 -0.18 -4.89 9.36
N ASP A 42 0.13 -3.80 8.66
CA ASP A 42 -0.57 -3.35 7.47
C ASP A 42 0.26 -3.61 6.22
N MET A 43 -0.41 -3.85 5.11
CA MET A 43 0.22 -3.93 3.80
C MET A 43 -0.66 -3.22 2.77
N ILE A 44 0.01 -2.51 1.86
CA ILE A 44 -0.62 -1.77 0.77
C ILE A 44 -0.07 -2.35 -0.51
N VAL A 45 -0.95 -2.93 -1.32
CA VAL A 45 -0.60 -3.51 -2.62
C VAL A 45 -1.20 -2.67 -3.71
N PHE A 46 -0.36 -2.24 -4.65
CA PHE A 46 -0.73 -1.54 -5.86
C PHE A 46 -0.86 -2.57 -6.98
N THR A 47 -2.02 -2.60 -7.61
CA THR A 47 -2.24 -3.35 -8.86
C THR A 47 -2.49 -2.40 -10.01
N ASP A 48 -2.54 -2.92 -11.23
CA ASP A 48 -2.97 -2.16 -12.41
C ASP A 48 -4.43 -1.67 -12.33
N ARG A 49 -5.22 -2.15 -11.35
CA ARG A 49 -6.66 -1.87 -11.22
C ARG A 49 -7.07 -1.14 -9.94
N ARG A 50 -6.42 -1.42 -8.82
CA ARG A 50 -6.85 -0.96 -7.48
C ARG A 50 -5.72 -1.00 -6.46
N LEU A 51 -5.94 -0.33 -5.34
CA LEU A 51 -5.22 -0.64 -4.11
C LEU A 51 -5.89 -1.83 -3.40
N VAL A 52 -5.08 -2.72 -2.84
CA VAL A 52 -5.52 -3.73 -1.88
C VAL A 52 -4.84 -3.44 -0.55
N LEU A 53 -5.64 -3.07 0.45
CA LEU A 53 -5.19 -2.91 1.83
C LEU A 53 -5.38 -4.24 2.56
N ILE A 54 -4.32 -4.72 3.19
CA ILE A 54 -4.32 -5.96 3.96
C ILE A 54 -3.99 -5.61 5.40
N ASN A 55 -4.94 -5.80 6.30
CA ASN A 55 -4.78 -5.50 7.72
C ASN A 55 -4.90 -6.78 8.55
N LYS A 56 -3.88 -7.07 9.34
CA LYS A 56 -3.89 -8.19 10.30
C LYS A 56 -4.43 -7.71 11.65
N GLN A 57 -5.61 -8.20 12.03
CA GLN A 57 -6.34 -7.81 13.23
C GLN A 57 -6.11 -8.79 14.40
N GLY A 58 -6.14 -8.24 15.61
CA GLY A 58 -6.10 -8.99 16.87
C GLY A 58 -4.71 -9.46 17.29
N VAL A 59 -4.59 -9.93 18.53
CA VAL A 59 -3.31 -10.31 19.16
C VAL A 59 -2.65 -11.48 18.43
N THR A 60 -3.44 -12.40 17.87
CA THR A 60 -2.94 -13.60 17.16
C THR A 60 -2.69 -13.37 15.68
N ALA A 61 -3.03 -12.19 15.13
CA ALA A 61 -2.94 -11.86 13.71
C ALA A 61 -3.64 -12.85 12.74
N LYS A 62 -4.53 -13.71 13.25
CA LYS A 62 -5.23 -14.74 12.46
C LYS A 62 -6.38 -14.17 11.65
N LYS A 63 -6.97 -13.06 12.09
CA LYS A 63 -8.03 -12.37 11.36
C LYS A 63 -7.38 -11.37 10.41
N VAL A 64 -7.58 -11.57 9.12
CA VAL A 64 -7.04 -10.68 8.08
C VAL A 64 -8.20 -10.03 7.34
N GLU A 65 -8.18 -8.71 7.24
CA GLU A 65 -9.10 -7.94 6.42
C GLU A 65 -8.40 -7.57 5.11
N TYR A 66 -9.06 -7.89 3.98
CA TYR A 66 -8.62 -7.49 2.65
C TYR A 66 -9.61 -6.47 2.11
N ARG A 67 -9.16 -5.22 1.90
CA ARG A 67 -10.00 -4.13 1.42
C ARG A 67 -9.52 -3.62 0.08
N SER A 68 -10.38 -3.73 -0.92
CA SER A 68 -10.14 -3.25 -2.28
C SER A 68 -10.62 -1.81 -2.45
N ILE A 69 -9.74 -0.94 -2.92
CA ILE A 69 -10.02 0.47 -3.17
C ILE A 69 -9.71 0.80 -4.62
N PRO A 70 -10.73 0.98 -5.48
CA PRO A 70 -10.53 1.44 -6.85
C PRO A 70 -9.85 2.81 -6.87
N TYR A 71 -8.88 3.03 -7.75
CA TYR A 71 -8.15 4.31 -7.82
C TYR A 71 -9.06 5.52 -7.99
N ARG A 72 -10.08 5.40 -8.85
CA ARG A 72 -11.09 6.44 -9.09
C ARG A 72 -11.88 6.87 -7.85
N SER A 73 -11.89 6.05 -6.79
CA SER A 73 -12.63 6.36 -5.57
C SER A 73 -11.82 7.20 -4.60
N ILE A 74 -10.52 7.34 -4.81
CA ILE A 74 -9.62 8.09 -3.93
C ILE A 74 -9.66 9.56 -4.35
N VAL A 75 -10.14 10.42 -3.46
CA VAL A 75 -10.34 11.85 -3.75
C VAL A 75 -9.27 12.74 -3.14
N MET A 76 -8.59 12.27 -2.10
CA MET A 76 -7.50 12.98 -1.45
C MET A 76 -6.61 11.97 -0.73
N HIS A 77 -5.32 12.29 -0.62
CA HIS A 77 -4.37 11.55 0.18
C HIS A 77 -3.43 12.52 0.92
N SER A 78 -2.86 12.07 2.03
CA SER A 78 -1.87 12.83 2.81
C SER A 78 -0.84 11.89 3.38
N LEU A 79 0.43 12.30 3.39
CA LEU A 79 1.50 11.64 4.10
C LEU A 79 2.11 12.63 5.09
N GLU A 80 2.08 12.27 6.37
CA GLU A 80 2.79 12.96 7.42
C GLU A 80 4.01 12.11 7.81
N THR A 81 5.21 12.60 7.50
CA THR A 81 6.44 11.85 7.72
C THR A 81 6.83 11.83 9.20
N ALA A 82 7.41 10.72 9.63
CA ALA A 82 7.98 10.57 10.96
C ALA A 82 8.97 11.71 11.28
N GLY A 83 8.78 12.39 12.41
CA GLY A 83 9.74 13.35 12.95
C GLY A 83 11.02 12.68 13.45
N HIS A 84 11.97 13.46 13.98
CA HIS A 84 13.26 12.94 14.44
C HIS A 84 13.15 11.83 15.50
N PHE A 85 12.10 11.88 16.32
CA PHE A 85 11.81 10.96 17.43
C PHE A 85 10.67 9.97 17.16
N ASP A 86 10.00 10.08 16.01
CA ASP A 86 8.92 9.17 15.64
C ASP A 86 9.46 8.06 14.74
N LEU A 87 8.93 6.86 14.89
CA LEU A 87 9.30 5.68 14.10
C LEU A 87 8.34 5.42 12.95
N GLU A 88 7.18 6.10 12.96
CA GLU A 88 6.09 5.87 12.02
C GLU A 88 5.69 7.15 11.29
N SER A 89 5.30 7.01 10.03
CA SER A 89 4.67 8.06 9.23
C SER A 89 3.18 7.76 9.10
N ASP A 90 2.37 8.79 9.10
CA ASP A 90 0.92 8.67 9.04
C ASP A 90 0.45 8.91 7.61
N PHE A 91 -0.10 7.87 7.02
CA PHE A 91 -0.68 7.94 5.68
C PHE A 91 -2.20 7.90 5.75
N LYS A 92 -2.85 8.83 5.05
CA LYS A 92 -4.31 9.00 5.06
C LYS A 92 -4.86 8.99 3.65
N LEU A 93 -5.95 8.26 3.44
CA LEU A 93 -6.69 8.17 2.19
C LEU A 93 -8.14 8.56 2.40
N TRP A 94 -8.63 9.56 1.66
CA TRP A 94 -10.04 9.89 1.62
C TRP A 94 -10.68 9.28 0.41
N LEU A 95 -11.81 8.62 0.63
CA LEU A 95 -12.62 8.02 -0.42
C LEU A 95 -13.85 8.87 -0.69
N SER A 96 -14.28 8.90 -1.94
CA SER A 96 -15.52 9.56 -2.34
C SER A 96 -16.70 9.05 -1.50
N GLY A 97 -17.44 9.97 -0.89
CA GLY A 97 -18.60 9.65 -0.04
C GLY A 97 -18.24 9.19 1.38
N GLN A 98 -16.97 9.18 1.78
CA GLN A 98 -16.56 8.91 3.16
C GLN A 98 -15.98 10.18 3.82
N PRO A 99 -16.55 10.64 4.95
CA PRO A 99 -16.06 11.85 5.61
C PRO A 99 -14.75 11.63 6.37
N ALA A 100 -14.52 10.41 6.87
CA ALA A 100 -13.31 10.06 7.60
C ALA A 100 -12.28 9.40 6.66
N PRO A 101 -10.98 9.69 6.80
CA PRO A 101 -9.95 8.99 6.06
C PRO A 101 -9.78 7.56 6.55
N ILE A 102 -9.25 6.73 5.67
CA ILE A 102 -8.55 5.51 6.04
C ILE A 102 -7.14 5.91 6.46
N GLU A 103 -6.77 5.58 7.70
CA GLU A 103 -5.45 5.84 8.25
C GLU A 103 -4.59 4.57 8.24
N LEU A 104 -3.35 4.70 7.83
CA LEU A 104 -2.37 3.63 7.71
C LEU A 104 -1.05 4.11 8.33
N LYS A 105 -0.50 3.31 9.23
CA LYS A 105 0.82 3.58 9.84
C LYS A 105 1.89 2.99 8.95
N LEU A 106 2.73 3.84 8.38
CA LEU A 106 3.86 3.44 7.56
C LEU A 106 5.13 3.47 8.42
N GLY A 107 6.01 2.48 8.27
CA GLY A 107 7.32 2.54 8.90
C GLY A 107 8.18 3.67 8.34
N ARG A 108 9.16 4.14 9.11
CA ARG A 108 10.16 5.11 8.65
C ARG A 108 10.95 4.57 7.45
N GLY A 109 11.08 5.36 6.38
CA GLY A 109 11.92 5.04 5.25
C GLY A 109 11.46 5.64 3.93
N GLU A 110 12.27 5.50 2.88
CA GLU A 110 11.97 6.00 1.53
C GLU A 110 10.71 5.38 0.90
N GLY A 111 10.27 4.21 1.40
CA GLY A 111 9.06 3.54 0.93
C GLY A 111 7.79 4.36 1.09
N SER A 112 7.67 5.17 2.15
CA SER A 112 6.47 6.01 2.37
C SER A 112 6.36 7.15 1.35
N THR A 113 7.48 7.76 0.97
CA THR A 113 7.51 8.80 -0.07
C THR A 113 7.24 8.23 -1.46
N ARG A 114 7.75 7.03 -1.77
CA ARG A 114 7.50 6.35 -3.05
C ARG A 114 6.02 5.99 -3.22
N LEU A 115 5.36 5.61 -2.13
CA LEU A 115 3.93 5.32 -2.12
C LEU A 115 3.11 6.51 -2.64
N VAL A 116 3.44 7.74 -2.23
CA VAL A 116 2.75 8.96 -2.68
C VAL A 116 2.94 9.16 -4.19
N ALA A 117 4.15 9.01 -4.69
CA ALA A 117 4.44 9.14 -6.12
C ALA A 117 3.70 8.09 -6.95
N LEU A 118 3.69 6.83 -6.49
CA LEU A 118 3.00 5.74 -7.18
C LEU A 118 1.48 5.94 -7.17
N LEU A 119 0.91 6.41 -6.06
CA LEU A 119 -0.51 6.71 -5.99
C LEU A 119 -0.90 7.81 -6.98
N ALA A 120 -0.10 8.87 -7.09
CA ALA A 120 -0.33 9.95 -8.05
C ALA A 120 -0.28 9.47 -9.51
N GLN A 121 0.50 8.43 -9.82
CA GLN A 121 0.55 7.83 -11.16
C GLN A 121 -0.77 7.16 -11.58
N HIS A 122 -1.51 6.59 -10.63
CA HIS A 122 -2.79 5.91 -10.89
C HIS A 122 -4.02 6.80 -10.70
N MET A 123 -3.86 7.98 -10.10
CA MET A 123 -4.99 8.91 -9.93
C MET A 123 -5.46 9.44 -11.30
N PRO A 124 -6.79 9.56 -11.51
CA PRO A 124 -7.33 10.13 -12.73
C PRO A 124 -6.83 11.58 -12.89
N ARG A 125 -6.43 11.93 -14.13
CA ARG A 125 -6.00 13.28 -14.51
C ARG A 125 -7.19 14.24 -14.62
#